data_AF-A0A955K0W4-F1
#
_entry.id   AF-A0A955K0W4-F1
#
_cell.length_a   1.000
_cell.length_b   1.000
_cell.length_c   1.000
_cell.angle_alpha   90.00
_cell.angle_beta   90.00
_cell.angle_gamma   90.00
#
_symmetry.space_group_name_H-M   'P 1'
#
loop_
_entity.id
_entity.type
_entity.pdbx_description
1 polymer ?
#
loop_
_entity_poly.entity_id
_entity_poly.type
_entity_poly.pdbx_seq_one_letter_code
_entity_poly.pdbx_strand_id
1 'polypeptide(L)'
;MSLRQLEQASGNPSADVRLTAEIIGSIRMKTSELGLDPDDTSPRELHSALLAKIDDHNKRLVRRIGGDDPNDAVKLMPLMRRAWEKVDVDKTCWVLKKSVAKAMLKKTPPTQIMKHLGYRSIDSMIKHENLGEVYGALRFAETPEWLNKFNEQYKTLKPTDFESRKIEVIEMDIERWGDIAAPFIHKKRHNITHLKELGVILMLPITAKANLRGIAIFTLPLLFHYLQEIRLYSAFFKLKQVEPNFGKVIVDTLIADPSSGAIMSGNKIHWRVIQRYFGKLEKEKHPEIFEPHVQPEDLHWRRAEDMLYDLDPDLGFWRDMDYVGILDTDKRPVTLNMLDVAASYVNDSPYSKRAIYHFRESLWNEIFIRYMGQKNLEEQVLAQLDNDVIKPEAL
;
A
#
# COMPACT_ATOMS: atom_id res chain seq x y z
N MET A 1 11.85 -12.99 13.73
CA MET A 1 11.69 -12.29 15.02
C MET A 1 10.65 -13.02 15.86
N SER A 2 11.03 -13.54 17.02
CA SER A 2 10.06 -14.03 18.01
C SER A 2 9.67 -12.91 18.97
N LEU A 3 8.45 -12.92 19.51
CA LEU A 3 7.98 -11.91 20.48
C LEU A 3 8.93 -11.79 21.68
N ARG A 4 9.50 -12.90 22.14
CA ARG A 4 10.49 -12.92 23.23
C ARG A 4 11.74 -12.06 22.93
N GLN A 5 12.19 -12.03 21.68
CA GLN A 5 13.34 -11.19 21.29
C GLN A 5 13.00 -9.70 21.36
N LEU A 6 11.78 -9.32 20.96
CA LEU A 6 11.28 -7.94 21.08
C LEU A 6 11.09 -7.52 22.54
N GLU A 7 10.54 -8.40 23.37
CA GLU A 7 10.40 -8.14 24.81
C GLU A 7 11.75 -7.94 25.47
N GLN A 8 12.73 -8.79 25.17
CA GLN A 8 14.07 -8.68 25.72
C GLN A 8 14.78 -7.40 25.26
N ALA A 9 14.63 -7.02 23.98
CA ALA A 9 15.27 -5.84 23.41
C ALA A 9 14.63 -4.52 23.89
N SER A 10 13.30 -4.49 24.02
CA SER A 10 12.55 -3.31 24.45
C SER A 10 12.55 -3.11 25.97
N GLY A 11 12.77 -4.17 26.75
CA GLY A 11 12.61 -4.15 28.21
C GLY A 11 11.16 -4.04 28.68
N ASN A 12 10.18 -4.24 27.79
CA ASN A 12 8.76 -4.10 28.09
C ASN A 12 8.03 -5.45 28.01
N PRO A 13 7.90 -6.18 29.13
CA PRO A 13 7.20 -7.45 29.14
C PRO A 13 5.70 -7.26 28.84
N SER A 14 5.12 -8.23 28.13
CA SER A 14 3.68 -8.40 27.99
C SER A 14 2.95 -7.30 27.19
N ALA A 15 3.65 -6.59 26.30
CA ALA A 15 3.00 -5.63 25.39
C ALA A 15 1.99 -6.31 24.45
N ASP A 16 2.28 -7.54 24.03
CA ASP A 16 1.38 -8.44 23.30
C ASP A 16 0.15 -8.86 24.13
N VAL A 17 0.31 -9.11 25.43
CA VAL A 17 -0.81 -9.43 26.34
C VAL A 17 -1.76 -8.24 26.47
N ARG A 18 -1.22 -7.03 26.63
CA ARG A 18 -2.04 -5.80 26.66
C ARG A 18 -2.77 -5.59 25.33
N LEU A 19 -2.06 -5.74 24.21
CA LEU A 19 -2.67 -5.67 22.88
C LEU A 19 -3.77 -6.72 22.71
N THR A 20 -3.60 -7.92 23.25
CA THR A 20 -4.62 -8.98 23.20
C THR A 20 -5.89 -8.56 23.94
N ALA A 21 -5.77 -7.99 25.14
CA ALA A 21 -6.91 -7.47 25.89
C ALA A 21 -7.63 -6.32 25.15
N GLU A 22 -6.87 -5.41 24.53
CA GLU A 22 -7.42 -4.34 23.70
C GLU A 22 -8.16 -4.87 22.48
N ILE A 23 -7.62 -5.87 21.79
CA ILE A 23 -8.26 -6.53 20.65
C ILE A 23 -9.58 -7.17 21.08
N ILE A 24 -9.61 -7.90 22.19
CA ILE A 24 -10.83 -8.52 22.73
C ILE A 24 -11.89 -7.46 23.04
N GLY A 25 -11.49 -6.37 23.71
CA GLY A 25 -12.38 -5.25 24.01
C GLY A 25 -12.96 -4.61 22.75
N SER A 26 -12.11 -4.40 21.73
CA SER A 26 -12.51 -3.81 20.44
C SER A 26 -13.49 -4.70 19.67
N ILE A 27 -13.26 -6.03 19.67
CA ILE A 27 -14.18 -6.99 19.05
C ILE A 27 -15.55 -6.91 19.73
N ARG A 28 -15.59 -6.98 21.07
CA ARG A 28 -16.86 -6.91 21.80
C ARG A 28 -17.63 -5.63 21.49
N MET A 29 -16.93 -4.49 21.53
CA MET A 29 -17.51 -3.17 21.19
C MET A 29 -18.10 -3.17 19.76
N LYS A 30 -17.33 -3.62 18.77
CA LYS A 30 -17.77 -3.60 17.37
C LYS A 30 -18.86 -4.62 17.07
N THR A 31 -18.88 -5.76 17.74
CA THR A 31 -19.99 -6.72 17.67
C THR A 31 -21.28 -6.07 18.18
N SER A 32 -21.25 -5.36 19.32
CA SER A 32 -22.41 -4.61 19.81
C SER A 32 -22.83 -3.47 18.87
N GLU A 33 -21.89 -2.74 18.27
CA GLU A 33 -22.19 -1.69 17.27
C GLU A 33 -22.88 -2.24 16.00
N LEU A 34 -22.67 -3.53 15.68
CA LEU A 34 -23.37 -4.23 14.60
C LEU A 34 -24.77 -4.72 15.02
N GLY A 35 -25.18 -4.47 16.28
CA GLY A 35 -26.46 -4.92 16.83
C GLY A 35 -26.48 -6.40 17.21
N LEU A 36 -25.31 -7.03 17.40
CA LEU A 36 -25.17 -8.42 17.77
C LEU A 36 -24.78 -8.56 19.26
N ASP A 37 -25.07 -9.70 19.87
CA ASP A 37 -24.66 -10.00 21.24
C ASP A 37 -23.19 -10.48 21.27
N PRO A 38 -22.25 -9.74 21.88
CA PRO A 38 -20.84 -10.12 21.92
C PRO A 38 -20.57 -11.42 22.70
N ASP A 39 -21.50 -11.89 23.52
CA ASP A 39 -21.37 -13.12 24.29
C ASP A 39 -21.90 -14.37 23.57
N ASP A 40 -22.72 -14.20 22.52
CA ASP A 40 -23.36 -15.30 21.77
C ASP A 40 -23.02 -15.30 20.26
N THR A 41 -22.39 -14.24 19.74
CA THR A 41 -22.06 -14.14 18.32
C THR A 41 -20.92 -15.05 17.92
N SER A 42 -21.17 -15.95 16.98
CA SER A 42 -20.12 -16.77 16.36
C SER A 42 -19.23 -15.96 15.41
N PRO A 43 -17.97 -16.37 15.17
CA PRO A 43 -17.11 -15.74 14.16
C PRO A 43 -17.75 -15.67 12.76
N ARG A 44 -18.56 -16.67 12.39
CA ARG A 44 -19.25 -16.72 11.10
C ARG A 44 -20.38 -15.69 11.00
N GLU A 45 -21.12 -15.48 12.08
CA GLU A 45 -22.15 -14.43 12.15
C GLU A 45 -21.50 -13.06 12.11
N LEU A 46 -20.44 -12.84 12.88
CA LEU A 46 -19.66 -11.60 12.86
C LEU A 46 -19.17 -11.29 11.43
N HIS A 47 -18.56 -12.26 10.75
CA HIS A 47 -18.11 -12.07 9.36
C HIS A 47 -19.27 -11.72 8.42
N SER A 48 -20.42 -12.39 8.56
CA SER A 48 -21.58 -12.12 7.72
C SER A 48 -22.15 -10.71 7.96
N ALA A 49 -22.19 -10.26 9.21
CA ALA A 49 -22.58 -8.89 9.57
C ALA A 49 -21.59 -7.84 9.05
N LEU A 50 -20.29 -8.13 9.10
CA LEU A 50 -19.26 -7.26 8.51
C LEU A 50 -19.40 -7.13 6.99
N LEU A 51 -19.74 -8.21 6.28
CA LEU A 51 -20.04 -8.15 4.83
C LEU A 51 -21.28 -7.30 4.55
N ALA A 52 -22.33 -7.42 5.35
CA ALA A 52 -23.52 -6.56 5.23
C ALA A 52 -23.20 -5.08 5.47
N LYS A 53 -22.37 -4.79 6.49
CA LYS A 53 -21.88 -3.44 6.77
C LYS A 53 -21.09 -2.85 5.60
N ILE A 54 -20.25 -3.66 4.94
CA ILE A 54 -19.53 -3.27 3.71
C ILE A 54 -20.48 -2.95 2.56
N ASP A 55 -21.54 -3.73 2.36
CA ASP A 55 -22.54 -3.47 1.32
C ASP A 55 -23.26 -2.12 1.55
N ASP A 56 -23.71 -1.86 2.78
CA ASP A 56 -24.36 -0.59 3.14
C ASP A 56 -23.43 0.60 2.96
N HIS A 57 -22.18 0.45 3.40
CA HIS A 57 -21.15 1.47 3.25
C HIS A 57 -20.80 1.71 1.79
N ASN A 58 -20.75 0.67 0.96
CA ASN A 58 -20.53 0.81 -0.49
C ASN A 58 -21.64 1.63 -1.15
N LYS A 59 -22.92 1.31 -0.88
CA LYS A 59 -24.06 2.06 -1.45
C LYS A 59 -24.00 3.54 -1.07
N ARG A 60 -23.67 3.85 0.17
CA ARG A 60 -23.55 5.23 0.65
C ARG A 60 -22.36 5.95 0.02
N LEU A 61 -21.20 5.29 -0.05
CA LEU A 61 -19.99 5.83 -0.67
C LEU A 61 -20.23 6.14 -2.15
N VAL A 62 -20.89 5.24 -2.89
CA VAL A 62 -21.27 5.43 -4.29
C VAL A 62 -22.10 6.72 -4.48
N ARG A 63 -23.11 6.93 -3.65
CA ARG A 63 -23.90 8.17 -3.67
C ARG A 63 -23.05 9.42 -3.39
N ARG A 64 -22.15 9.35 -2.41
CA ARG A 64 -21.26 10.48 -2.05
C ARG A 64 -20.30 10.88 -3.16
N ILE A 65 -19.80 9.92 -3.93
CA ILE A 65 -18.95 10.20 -5.09
C ILE A 65 -19.75 10.58 -6.35
N GLY A 66 -21.08 10.61 -6.27
CA GLY A 66 -21.98 11.01 -7.37
C GLY A 66 -22.35 9.88 -8.34
N GLY A 67 -22.30 8.63 -7.89
CA GLY A 67 -22.78 7.46 -8.63
C GLY A 67 -24.18 7.02 -8.19
N ASP A 68 -24.92 6.41 -9.12
CA ASP A 68 -26.30 5.97 -8.89
C ASP A 68 -26.43 4.45 -8.77
N ASP A 69 -25.63 3.70 -9.54
CA ASP A 69 -25.59 2.25 -9.52
C ASP A 69 -24.29 1.77 -8.81
N PRO A 70 -24.39 1.10 -7.64
CA PRO A 70 -23.23 0.62 -6.90
C PRO A 70 -22.48 -0.54 -7.56
N ASN A 71 -23.02 -1.09 -8.64
CA ASN A 71 -22.47 -2.23 -9.37
C ASN A 71 -21.94 -1.87 -10.77
N ASP A 72 -22.18 -0.64 -11.24
CA ASP A 72 -21.68 -0.16 -12.55
C ASP A 72 -20.21 0.26 -12.43
N ALA A 73 -19.32 -0.75 -12.37
CA ALA A 73 -17.89 -0.54 -12.19
C ALA A 73 -17.31 0.45 -13.23
N VAL A 74 -17.75 0.38 -14.48
CA VAL A 74 -17.24 1.24 -15.57
C VAL A 74 -17.55 2.72 -15.29
N LYS A 75 -18.77 3.05 -14.86
CA LYS A 75 -19.11 4.43 -14.50
C LYS A 75 -18.48 4.88 -13.18
N LEU A 76 -18.25 3.95 -12.24
CA LEU A 76 -17.70 4.27 -10.92
C LEU A 76 -16.19 4.57 -10.95
N MET A 77 -15.42 3.99 -11.87
CA MET A 77 -13.97 4.22 -11.99
C MET A 77 -13.58 5.72 -12.08
N PRO A 78 -14.12 6.51 -13.03
CA PRO A 78 -13.78 7.94 -13.12
C PRO A 78 -14.35 8.75 -11.94
N LEU A 79 -15.41 8.29 -11.28
CA LEU A 79 -15.93 8.93 -10.06
C LEU A 79 -14.96 8.73 -8.88
N MET A 80 -14.45 7.51 -8.69
CA MET A 80 -13.46 7.20 -7.65
C MET A 80 -12.15 7.95 -7.87
N ARG A 81 -11.66 8.02 -9.12
CA ARG A 81 -10.48 8.83 -9.44
C ARG A 81 -10.68 10.29 -9.05
N ARG A 82 -11.80 10.90 -9.47
CA ARG A 82 -12.13 12.29 -9.11
C ARG A 82 -12.24 12.49 -7.60
N ALA A 83 -12.81 11.52 -6.88
CA ALA A 83 -12.86 11.57 -5.41
C ALA A 83 -11.46 11.57 -4.81
N TRP A 84 -10.57 10.70 -5.27
CA TRP A 84 -9.16 10.66 -4.84
C TRP A 84 -8.41 11.96 -5.14
N GLU A 85 -8.60 12.54 -6.33
CA GLU A 85 -7.94 13.78 -6.75
C GLU A 85 -8.31 14.97 -5.85
N LYS A 86 -9.59 15.03 -5.43
CA LYS A 86 -10.16 16.11 -4.62
C LYS A 86 -9.72 16.11 -3.15
N VAL A 87 -9.31 14.97 -2.59
CA VAL A 87 -8.90 14.93 -1.18
C VAL A 87 -7.68 15.81 -0.97
N ASP A 88 -7.74 16.70 0.02
CA ASP A 88 -6.62 17.57 0.36
C ASP A 88 -5.57 16.79 1.17
N VAL A 89 -4.51 16.42 0.46
CA VAL A 89 -3.38 15.65 0.98
C VAL A 89 -2.17 15.97 0.11
N ASP A 90 -0.99 15.90 0.70
CA ASP A 90 0.23 15.94 -0.08
C ASP A 90 0.29 14.70 -1.00
N LYS A 91 0.38 14.97 -2.30
CA LYS A 91 0.52 13.96 -3.36
C LYS A 91 1.92 13.99 -3.97
N THR A 92 2.88 14.65 -3.34
CA THR A 92 4.25 14.77 -3.85
C THR A 92 5.03 13.49 -3.60
N CYS A 93 5.88 13.12 -4.55
CA CYS A 93 6.78 11.97 -4.46
C CYS A 93 8.08 12.27 -5.22
N TRP A 94 9.17 11.62 -4.82
CA TRP A 94 10.48 11.66 -5.47
C TRP A 94 10.75 10.33 -6.16
N VAL A 95 10.73 10.37 -7.49
CA VAL A 95 10.58 9.21 -8.36
C VAL A 95 11.42 9.36 -9.62
N LEU A 96 11.61 8.27 -10.36
CA LEU A 96 12.44 8.22 -11.56
C LEU A 96 11.94 9.24 -12.61
N LYS A 97 12.86 10.04 -13.14
CA LYS A 97 12.59 11.00 -14.22
C LYS A 97 11.99 10.30 -15.43
N LYS A 98 10.98 10.92 -16.04
CA LYS A 98 10.35 10.38 -17.27
C LYS A 98 11.38 10.18 -18.39
N SER A 99 12.40 11.03 -18.49
CA SER A 99 13.49 10.90 -19.47
C SER A 99 14.36 9.65 -19.25
N VAL A 100 14.70 9.35 -18.01
CA VAL A 100 15.50 8.16 -17.65
C VAL A 100 14.69 6.89 -17.88
N ALA A 101 13.42 6.88 -17.47
CA ALA A 101 12.50 5.78 -17.73
C ALA A 101 12.37 5.49 -19.24
N LYS A 102 12.24 6.53 -20.07
CA LYS A 102 12.26 6.39 -21.54
C LYS A 102 13.58 5.80 -22.04
N ALA A 103 14.72 6.22 -21.50
CA ALA A 103 16.03 5.67 -21.87
C ALA A 103 16.15 4.18 -21.50
N MET A 104 15.62 3.76 -20.35
CA MET A 104 15.59 2.35 -19.94
C MET A 104 14.77 1.48 -20.90
N LEU A 105 13.61 1.97 -21.35
CA LEU A 105 12.79 1.29 -22.38
C LEU A 105 13.50 1.24 -23.73
N LYS A 106 14.29 2.25 -24.12
CA LYS A 106 15.07 2.19 -25.35
C LYS A 106 16.21 1.17 -25.28
N LYS A 107 16.87 1.05 -24.12
CA LYS A 107 17.95 0.09 -23.90
C LYS A 107 17.45 -1.36 -23.89
N THR A 108 16.24 -1.58 -23.38
CA THR A 108 15.57 -2.89 -23.40
C THR A 108 14.14 -2.69 -23.90
N PRO A 109 13.88 -2.71 -25.22
CA PRO A 109 12.55 -2.48 -25.78
C PRO A 109 11.52 -3.55 -25.36
N PRO A 110 10.29 -3.17 -24.96
CA PRO A 110 9.23 -4.11 -24.59
C PRO A 110 8.54 -4.64 -25.86
N THR A 111 9.05 -5.75 -26.38
CA THR A 111 8.65 -6.26 -27.69
C THR A 111 7.20 -6.73 -27.74
N GLN A 112 6.65 -7.25 -26.63
CA GLN A 112 5.28 -7.74 -26.59
C GLN A 112 4.30 -6.57 -26.56
N ILE A 113 4.59 -5.53 -25.77
CA ILE A 113 3.80 -4.30 -25.76
C ILE A 113 3.86 -3.61 -27.13
N MET A 114 5.04 -3.50 -27.72
CA MET A 114 5.20 -2.91 -29.05
C MET A 114 4.33 -3.64 -30.10
N LYS A 115 4.36 -4.97 -30.10
CA LYS A 115 3.53 -5.79 -30.99
C LYS A 115 2.04 -5.58 -30.72
N HIS A 116 1.64 -5.59 -29.44
CA HIS A 116 0.26 -5.39 -28.99
C HIS A 116 -0.33 -4.06 -29.48
N LEU A 117 0.45 -2.98 -29.32
CA LEU A 117 0.06 -1.63 -29.72
C LEU A 117 0.36 -1.31 -31.21
N GLY A 118 0.92 -2.24 -31.98
CA GLY A 118 1.19 -2.06 -33.41
C GLY A 118 2.42 -1.22 -33.75
N TYR A 119 3.37 -1.02 -32.83
CA TYR A 119 4.59 -0.27 -33.07
C TYR A 119 5.76 -1.13 -33.57
N ARG A 120 6.46 -0.63 -34.59
CA ARG A 120 7.72 -1.21 -35.08
C ARG A 120 8.97 -0.50 -34.55
N SER A 121 8.80 0.69 -33.96
CA SER A 121 9.89 1.53 -33.45
C SER A 121 9.60 1.95 -32.01
N ILE A 122 10.58 1.72 -31.13
CA ILE A 122 10.51 2.12 -29.73
C ILE A 122 10.43 3.65 -29.57
N ASP A 123 11.11 4.40 -30.45
CA ASP A 123 11.05 5.86 -30.45
C ASP A 123 9.64 6.38 -30.80
N SER A 124 8.98 5.73 -31.77
CA SER A 124 7.61 6.07 -32.11
C SER A 124 6.65 5.76 -30.95
N MET A 125 6.77 4.59 -30.33
CA MET A 125 5.91 4.21 -29.20
C MET A 125 6.08 5.18 -28.03
N ILE A 126 7.32 5.47 -27.61
CA ILE A 126 7.61 6.37 -26.48
C ILE A 126 7.13 7.81 -26.73
N LYS A 127 7.00 8.22 -28.00
CA LYS A 127 6.50 9.56 -28.37
C LYS A 127 4.98 9.68 -28.26
N HIS A 128 4.25 8.61 -28.56
CA HIS A 128 2.79 8.65 -28.67
C HIS A 128 2.06 7.99 -27.50
N GLU A 129 2.77 7.18 -26.70
CA GLU A 129 2.16 6.46 -25.59
C GLU A 129 2.35 7.12 -24.22
N ASN A 130 1.37 6.89 -23.34
CA ASN A 130 1.49 7.23 -21.94
C ASN A 130 2.53 6.30 -21.27
N LEU A 131 3.61 6.90 -20.77
CA LEU A 131 4.71 6.17 -20.16
C LEU A 131 4.28 5.33 -18.94
N GLY A 132 3.33 5.83 -18.15
CA GLY A 132 2.80 5.11 -16.99
C GLY A 132 2.03 3.86 -17.38
N GLU A 133 1.22 3.93 -18.44
CA GLU A 133 0.51 2.75 -18.98
C GLU A 133 1.50 1.70 -19.51
N VAL A 134 2.49 2.13 -20.29
CA VAL A 134 3.52 1.23 -20.85
C VAL A 134 4.29 0.53 -19.73
N TYR A 135 4.76 1.27 -18.72
CA TYR A 135 5.46 0.69 -17.57
C TYR A 135 4.56 -0.24 -16.75
N GLY A 136 3.28 0.13 -16.58
CA GLY A 136 2.28 -0.70 -15.92
C GLY A 136 2.11 -2.06 -16.60
N ALA A 137 2.00 -2.02 -17.93
CA ALA A 137 1.81 -3.18 -18.77
C ALA A 137 3.01 -4.12 -18.80
N LEU A 138 4.24 -3.66 -18.49
CA LEU A 138 5.42 -4.54 -18.41
C LEU A 138 5.16 -5.76 -17.53
N ARG A 139 4.46 -5.58 -16.41
CA ARG A 139 4.19 -6.63 -15.40
C ARG A 139 3.30 -7.77 -15.90
N PHE A 140 2.54 -7.56 -16.96
CA PHE A 140 1.57 -8.53 -17.46
C PHE A 140 1.66 -8.81 -18.97
N ALA A 141 2.44 -8.02 -19.72
CA ALA A 141 2.66 -8.22 -21.15
C ALA A 141 4.01 -8.87 -21.48
N GLU A 142 5.07 -8.55 -20.74
CA GLU A 142 6.42 -9.05 -21.01
C GLU A 142 6.74 -10.34 -20.23
N THR A 143 7.76 -11.09 -20.69
CA THR A 143 8.13 -12.36 -20.05
C THR A 143 8.95 -12.16 -18.78
N PRO A 144 8.99 -13.15 -17.86
CA PRO A 144 9.86 -13.08 -16.68
C PRO A 144 11.34 -12.86 -17.01
N GLU A 145 11.85 -13.44 -18.09
CA GLU A 145 13.25 -13.27 -18.53
C GLU A 145 13.51 -11.83 -18.98
N TRP A 146 12.56 -11.26 -19.73
CA TRP A 146 12.62 -9.86 -20.13
C TRP A 146 12.59 -8.95 -18.91
N LEU A 147 11.68 -9.20 -17.96
CA LEU A 147 11.54 -8.41 -16.74
C LEU A 147 12.82 -8.46 -15.89
N ASN A 148 13.43 -9.64 -15.73
CA ASN A 148 14.70 -9.77 -15.02
C ASN A 148 15.80 -8.95 -15.69
N LYS A 149 15.92 -9.02 -17.03
CA LYS A 149 16.89 -8.22 -17.78
C LYS A 149 16.61 -6.71 -17.67
N PHE A 150 15.34 -6.32 -17.71
CA PHE A 150 14.94 -4.92 -17.56
C PHE A 150 15.30 -4.40 -16.17
N ASN A 151 15.04 -5.19 -15.14
CA ASN A 151 15.29 -4.89 -13.74
C ASN A 151 16.77 -4.67 -13.40
N GLU A 152 17.70 -5.33 -14.11
CA GLU A 152 19.15 -5.11 -13.93
C GLU A 152 19.56 -3.65 -14.19
N GLN A 153 18.79 -2.92 -15.00
CA GLN A 153 19.07 -1.51 -15.29
C GLN A 153 18.94 -0.60 -14.05
N TYR A 154 18.10 -0.97 -13.07
CA TYR A 154 17.92 -0.18 -11.86
C TYR A 154 19.20 -0.09 -11.02
N LYS A 155 20.09 -1.09 -11.11
CA LYS A 155 21.36 -1.11 -10.36
C LYS A 155 22.28 0.06 -10.70
N THR A 156 22.13 0.64 -11.88
CA THR A 156 22.97 1.77 -12.34
C THR A 156 22.37 3.14 -12.06
N LEU A 157 21.17 3.19 -11.47
CA LEU A 157 20.50 4.45 -11.17
C LEU A 157 21.25 5.24 -10.09
N LYS A 158 21.21 6.56 -10.25
CA LYS A 158 21.79 7.54 -9.35
C LYS A 158 20.69 8.45 -8.80
N PRO A 159 20.90 9.12 -7.65
CA PRO A 159 19.94 10.09 -7.12
C PRO A 159 19.55 11.18 -8.14
N THR A 160 20.48 11.61 -8.99
CA THR A 160 20.24 12.60 -10.05
C THR A 160 19.27 12.14 -11.13
N ASP A 161 18.95 10.84 -11.19
CA ASP A 161 17.98 10.26 -12.14
C ASP A 161 16.54 10.41 -11.65
N PHE A 162 16.33 10.96 -10.45
CA PHE A 162 15.04 11.13 -9.79
C PHE A 162 14.64 12.61 -9.72
N GLU A 163 13.34 12.86 -9.59
CA GLU A 163 12.74 14.19 -9.49
C GLU A 163 11.52 14.17 -8.57
N SER A 164 11.21 15.32 -7.97
CA SER A 164 9.97 15.51 -7.23
C SER A 164 8.83 15.85 -8.19
N ARG A 165 7.72 15.11 -8.11
CA ARG A 165 6.48 15.39 -8.86
C ARG A 165 5.25 14.86 -8.12
N LYS A 166 4.06 15.24 -8.59
CA LYS A 166 2.81 14.71 -8.04
C LYS A 166 2.57 13.27 -8.52
N ILE A 167 1.97 12.47 -7.64
CA ILE A 167 1.49 11.14 -7.94
C ILE A 167 0.33 11.24 -8.92
N GLU A 168 0.37 10.41 -9.96
CA GLU A 168 -0.62 10.38 -11.03
C GLU A 168 -1.50 9.12 -10.89
N VAL A 169 -2.83 9.27 -10.99
CA VAL A 169 -3.76 8.14 -11.15
C VAL A 169 -4.14 8.06 -12.63
N ILE A 170 -3.92 6.90 -13.24
CA ILE A 170 -4.14 6.67 -14.67
C ILE A 170 -5.17 5.55 -14.84
N GLU A 171 -6.27 5.87 -15.52
CA GLU A 171 -7.25 4.89 -15.99
C GLU A 171 -6.78 4.32 -17.32
N MET A 172 -6.55 3.01 -17.35
CA MET A 172 -6.12 2.32 -18.56
C MET A 172 -7.32 1.98 -19.43
N ASP A 173 -7.21 2.31 -20.72
CA ASP A 173 -8.27 2.07 -21.69
C ASP A 173 -8.55 0.58 -21.91
N ILE A 174 -9.85 0.22 -21.95
CA ILE A 174 -10.29 -1.18 -22.09
C ILE A 174 -10.04 -1.77 -23.47
N GLU A 175 -10.19 -0.97 -24.53
CA GLU A 175 -9.96 -1.44 -25.91
C GLU A 175 -8.47 -1.66 -26.15
N ARG A 176 -7.63 -0.88 -25.49
CA ARG A 176 -6.17 -0.95 -25.62
C ARG A 176 -5.53 -2.00 -24.74
N TRP A 177 -6.02 -2.22 -23.52
CA TRP A 177 -5.32 -3.01 -22.50
C TRP A 177 -6.13 -4.16 -21.91
N GLY A 178 -7.43 -4.27 -22.22
CA GLY A 178 -8.36 -5.17 -21.53
C GLY A 178 -8.00 -6.65 -21.63
N ASP A 179 -7.57 -7.10 -22.81
CA ASP A 179 -7.23 -8.50 -23.09
C ASP A 179 -5.97 -8.96 -22.33
N ILE A 180 -4.92 -8.14 -22.31
CA ILE A 180 -3.66 -8.45 -21.62
C ILE A 180 -3.71 -8.17 -20.12
N ALA A 181 -4.58 -7.25 -19.65
CA ALA A 181 -4.77 -6.99 -18.23
C ALA A 181 -5.66 -8.05 -17.54
N ALA A 182 -6.63 -8.65 -18.26
CA ALA A 182 -7.61 -9.56 -17.66
C ALA A 182 -7.00 -10.74 -16.87
N PRO A 183 -5.97 -11.47 -17.37
CA PRO A 183 -5.33 -12.54 -16.59
C PRO A 183 -4.67 -12.03 -15.30
N PHE A 184 -4.07 -10.84 -15.35
CA PHE A 184 -3.45 -10.22 -14.19
C PHE A 184 -4.48 -9.84 -13.13
N ILE A 185 -5.59 -9.21 -13.54
CA ILE A 185 -6.72 -8.86 -12.66
C ILE A 185 -7.31 -10.13 -12.03
N HIS A 186 -7.53 -11.18 -12.83
CA HIS A 186 -8.06 -12.45 -12.32
C HIS A 186 -7.15 -13.08 -11.26
N LYS A 187 -5.83 -13.07 -11.50
CA LYS A 187 -4.84 -13.59 -10.56
C LYS A 187 -4.75 -12.75 -9.28
N LYS A 188 -4.80 -11.42 -9.40
CA LYS A 188 -4.64 -10.48 -8.28
C LYS A 188 -5.92 -10.22 -7.51
N ARG A 189 -7.09 -10.53 -8.08
CA ARG A 189 -8.42 -10.32 -7.45
C ARG A 189 -8.75 -8.85 -7.17
N HIS A 190 -8.07 -7.93 -7.86
CA HIS A 190 -8.32 -6.50 -7.87
C HIS A 190 -7.79 -5.87 -9.16
N ASN A 191 -8.31 -4.71 -9.54
CA ASN A 191 -7.95 -4.02 -10.78
C ASN A 191 -7.05 -2.80 -10.58
N ILE A 192 -6.53 -2.56 -9.38
CA ILE A 192 -5.59 -1.46 -9.13
C ILE A 192 -4.18 -2.00 -9.02
N THR A 193 -3.20 -1.32 -9.59
CA THR A 193 -1.77 -1.58 -9.37
C THR A 193 -1.03 -0.24 -9.28
N HIS A 194 0.25 -0.26 -8.96
CA HIS A 194 1.03 0.97 -8.84
C HIS A 194 2.51 0.76 -9.21
N LEU A 195 3.17 1.84 -9.55
CA LEU A 195 4.58 1.96 -9.91
C LEU A 195 5.24 2.90 -8.92
N LYS A 196 5.88 2.34 -7.88
CA LYS A 196 6.55 3.09 -6.80
C LYS A 196 7.64 4.00 -7.37
N GLU A 197 8.38 3.47 -8.33
CA GLU A 197 9.48 4.11 -9.03
C GLU A 197 9.05 5.24 -9.98
N LEU A 198 7.78 5.32 -10.37
CA LEU A 198 7.27 6.38 -11.24
C LEU A 198 6.23 7.27 -10.57
N GLY A 199 5.77 6.93 -9.37
CA GLY A 199 4.72 7.68 -8.69
C GLY A 199 3.39 7.61 -9.45
N VAL A 200 3.04 6.43 -9.95
CA VAL A 200 1.83 6.22 -10.75
C VAL A 200 0.98 5.13 -10.11
N ILE A 201 -0.32 5.38 -9.98
CA ILE A 201 -1.34 4.39 -9.64
C ILE A 201 -2.14 4.10 -10.90
N LEU A 202 -2.30 2.84 -11.24
CA LEU A 202 -2.98 2.37 -12.44
C LEU A 202 -4.30 1.72 -12.06
N MET A 203 -5.36 2.24 -12.66
CA MET A 203 -6.70 1.71 -12.68
C MET A 203 -6.84 0.84 -13.92
N LEU A 204 -6.62 -0.47 -13.78
CA LEU A 204 -6.71 -1.44 -14.87
C LEU A 204 -8.17 -1.58 -15.34
N PRO A 205 -8.39 -1.80 -16.65
CA PRO A 205 -9.72 -1.85 -17.22
C PRO A 205 -10.51 -3.03 -16.66
N ILE A 206 -11.76 -2.76 -16.27
CA ILE A 206 -12.74 -3.79 -15.90
C ILE A 206 -13.77 -3.86 -17.02
N THR A 207 -14.13 -5.08 -17.43
CA THR A 207 -15.18 -5.27 -18.44
C THR A 207 -16.56 -4.89 -17.88
N ALA A 208 -17.39 -4.23 -18.68
CA ALA A 208 -18.79 -3.90 -18.32
C ALA A 208 -19.66 -5.13 -17.97
N LYS A 209 -19.22 -6.34 -18.38
CA LYS A 209 -19.89 -7.60 -18.05
C LYS A 209 -19.62 -8.08 -16.62
N ALA A 210 -18.60 -7.52 -15.95
CA ALA A 210 -18.30 -7.83 -14.57
C ALA A 210 -19.21 -7.00 -13.67
N ASN A 211 -20.34 -7.59 -13.27
CA ASN A 211 -21.17 -7.04 -12.20
C ASN A 211 -20.39 -7.17 -10.88
N LEU A 212 -19.66 -6.12 -10.50
CA LEU A 212 -18.79 -6.11 -9.33
C LEU A 212 -19.45 -5.33 -8.19
N ARG A 213 -20.14 -6.05 -7.31
CA ARG A 213 -20.63 -5.49 -6.05
C ARG A 213 -19.46 -5.00 -5.20
N GLY A 214 -19.60 -3.87 -4.52
CA GLY A 214 -18.57 -3.43 -3.59
C GLY A 214 -17.30 -2.87 -4.23
N ILE A 215 -17.31 -2.59 -5.54
CA ILE A 215 -16.11 -2.07 -6.21
C ILE A 215 -15.66 -0.72 -5.64
N ALA A 216 -16.58 0.16 -5.25
CA ALA A 216 -16.24 1.47 -4.74
C ALA A 216 -15.57 1.41 -3.36
N ILE A 217 -16.15 0.64 -2.43
CA ILE A 217 -15.62 0.44 -1.07
C ILE A 217 -14.33 -0.38 -1.04
N PHE A 218 -13.94 -1.02 -2.15
CA PHE A 218 -12.69 -1.72 -2.27
C PHE A 218 -11.61 -0.89 -2.99
N THR A 219 -11.94 -0.34 -4.15
CA THR A 219 -10.98 0.37 -5.01
C THR A 219 -10.56 1.71 -4.44
N LEU A 220 -11.50 2.52 -3.94
CA LEU A 220 -11.17 3.86 -3.47
C LEU A 220 -10.22 3.82 -2.25
N PRO A 221 -10.45 2.95 -1.23
CA PRO A 221 -9.45 2.75 -0.18
C PRO A 221 -8.10 2.25 -0.69
N LEU A 222 -8.09 1.38 -1.70
CA LEU A 222 -6.86 0.89 -2.30
C LEU A 222 -6.08 1.99 -3.04
N LEU A 223 -6.76 2.97 -3.65
CA LEU A 223 -6.11 4.16 -4.23
C LEU A 223 -5.41 5.01 -3.16
N PHE A 224 -6.04 5.20 -1.99
CA PHE A 224 -5.39 5.91 -0.87
C PHE A 224 -4.27 5.08 -0.25
N HIS A 225 -4.44 3.76 -0.16
CA HIS A 225 -3.38 2.85 0.27
C HIS A 225 -2.13 2.96 -0.61
N TYR A 226 -2.29 2.95 -1.94
CA TYR A 226 -1.17 3.08 -2.86
C TYR A 226 -0.58 4.50 -2.93
N LEU A 227 -1.37 5.54 -2.67
CA LEU A 227 -0.83 6.88 -2.44
C LEU A 227 0.18 6.86 -1.27
N GLN A 228 -0.22 6.30 -0.14
CA GLN A 228 0.64 6.21 1.04
C GLN A 228 1.84 5.28 0.80
N GLU A 229 1.66 4.18 0.07
CA GLU A 229 2.76 3.29 -0.30
C GLU A 229 3.78 4.01 -1.18
N ILE A 230 3.36 4.74 -2.22
CA ILE A 230 4.29 5.50 -3.07
C ILE A 230 5.04 6.56 -2.25
N ARG A 231 4.36 7.30 -1.37
CA ARG A 231 4.99 8.30 -0.49
C ARG A 231 6.02 7.66 0.45
N LEU A 232 5.70 6.51 1.04
CA LEU A 232 6.61 5.71 1.86
C LEU A 232 7.90 5.35 1.11
N TYR A 233 7.79 4.78 -0.09
CA TYR A 233 8.98 4.40 -0.86
C TYR A 233 9.74 5.60 -1.42
N SER A 234 9.04 6.69 -1.77
CA SER A 234 9.66 7.97 -2.11
C SER A 234 10.54 8.48 -0.96
N ALA A 235 10.01 8.53 0.27
CA ALA A 235 10.76 8.96 1.45
C ALA A 235 11.95 8.03 1.71
N PHE A 236 11.75 6.71 1.57
CA PHE A 236 12.83 5.73 1.70
C PHE A 236 13.95 5.95 0.69
N PHE A 237 13.63 6.18 -0.58
CA PHE A 237 14.62 6.39 -1.63
C PHE A 237 15.35 7.71 -1.43
N LYS A 238 14.68 8.77 -0.98
CA LYS A 238 15.33 10.02 -0.56
C LYS A 238 16.31 9.80 0.58
N LEU A 239 15.93 9.03 1.61
CA LEU A 239 16.81 8.71 2.73
C LEU A 239 18.07 7.98 2.25
N LYS A 240 17.89 7.00 1.36
CA LYS A 240 18.99 6.16 0.86
C LYS A 240 19.79 6.80 -0.28
N GLN A 241 19.53 8.06 -0.63
CA GLN A 241 20.17 8.72 -1.77
C GLN A 241 21.70 8.89 -1.61
N VAL A 242 22.20 8.89 -0.37
CA VAL A 242 23.64 9.04 -0.08
C VAL A 242 24.41 7.73 -0.06
N GLU A 243 23.71 6.59 -0.17
CA GLU A 243 24.32 5.26 -0.12
C GLU A 243 25.17 4.97 -1.38
N PRO A 244 26.37 4.40 -1.24
CA PRO A 244 27.25 4.08 -2.37
C PRO A 244 26.62 3.20 -3.44
N ASN A 245 25.65 2.35 -3.05
CA ASN A 245 24.95 1.41 -3.92
C ASN A 245 23.46 1.76 -4.08
N PHE A 246 23.11 3.04 -4.19
CA PHE A 246 21.73 3.53 -4.31
C PHE A 246 20.88 2.72 -5.32
N GLY A 247 21.34 2.51 -6.55
CA GLY A 247 20.60 1.72 -7.55
C GLY A 247 20.33 0.27 -7.12
N LYS A 248 21.24 -0.33 -6.34
CA LYS A 248 21.02 -1.66 -5.74
C LYS A 248 19.94 -1.60 -4.66
N VAL A 249 19.92 -0.55 -3.83
CA VAL A 249 18.86 -0.32 -2.85
C VAL A 249 17.51 -0.25 -3.55
N ILE A 250 17.40 0.50 -4.65
CA ILE A 250 16.16 0.59 -5.46
C ILE A 250 15.71 -0.79 -5.94
N VAL A 251 16.59 -1.53 -6.65
CA VAL A 251 16.18 -2.81 -7.27
C VAL A 251 15.81 -3.86 -6.24
N ASP A 252 16.58 -3.96 -5.14
CA ASP A 252 16.31 -4.92 -4.08
C ASP A 252 14.94 -4.59 -3.45
N THR A 253 14.68 -3.31 -3.20
CA THR A 253 13.40 -2.81 -2.64
C THR A 253 12.20 -3.06 -3.56
N LEU A 254 12.34 -2.86 -4.86
CA LEU A 254 11.23 -3.06 -5.82
C LEU A 254 10.93 -4.53 -6.11
N ILE A 255 11.94 -5.41 -6.11
CA ILE A 255 11.78 -6.82 -6.52
C ILE A 255 11.54 -7.75 -5.34
N ALA A 256 12.34 -7.61 -4.29
CA ALA A 256 12.36 -8.55 -3.18
C ALA A 256 11.64 -8.03 -1.93
N ASP A 257 11.23 -6.74 -1.92
CA ASP A 257 10.77 -6.00 -0.74
C ASP A 257 11.50 -6.47 0.54
N PRO A 258 12.85 -6.51 0.53
CA PRO A 258 13.59 -6.93 1.70
C PRO A 258 13.22 -5.98 2.82
N SER A 259 13.20 -6.52 4.03
CA SER A 259 13.20 -5.73 5.26
C SER A 259 14.51 -4.91 5.32
N SER A 260 14.63 -3.86 4.51
CA SER A 260 15.82 -3.02 4.34
C SER A 260 15.76 -1.77 5.22
N GLY A 261 15.19 -1.89 6.42
CA GLY A 261 15.32 -0.88 7.47
C GLY A 261 16.33 -1.31 8.54
N ALA A 262 16.33 -0.57 9.65
CA ALA A 262 17.22 -0.77 10.79
C ALA A 262 17.26 -2.25 11.25
N ILE A 263 18.42 -2.71 11.72
CA ILE A 263 18.70 -4.05 12.24
C ILE A 263 18.72 -3.98 13.76
N MET A 264 17.72 -4.61 14.38
CA MET A 264 17.59 -4.68 15.83
C MET A 264 17.76 -6.13 16.31
N SER A 265 18.72 -6.36 17.21
CA SER A 265 19.01 -7.69 17.79
C SER A 265 19.11 -8.80 16.72
N GLY A 266 19.80 -8.51 15.61
CA GLY A 266 19.99 -9.43 14.47
C GLY A 266 18.79 -9.59 13.53
N ASN A 267 17.68 -8.87 13.76
CA ASN A 267 16.50 -8.91 12.92
C ASN A 267 16.29 -7.55 12.21
N LYS A 268 15.87 -7.58 10.94
CA LYS A 268 15.64 -6.36 10.18
C LYS A 268 14.22 -5.82 10.38
N ILE A 269 14.11 -4.53 10.68
CA ILE A 269 12.88 -3.76 10.77
C ILE A 269 12.54 -3.25 9.38
N HIS A 270 11.28 -3.32 8.98
CA HIS A 270 10.88 -2.73 7.71
C HIS A 270 10.70 -1.22 7.86
N TRP A 271 11.21 -0.43 6.91
CA TRP A 271 11.02 1.03 6.86
C TRP A 271 9.56 1.49 7.03
N ARG A 272 8.57 0.72 6.54
CA ARG A 272 7.14 0.96 6.75
C ARG A 272 6.79 1.15 8.22
N VAL A 273 7.43 0.40 9.10
CA VAL A 273 7.18 0.45 10.52
C VAL A 273 7.80 1.70 11.14
N ILE A 274 9.01 2.05 10.71
CA ILE A 274 9.73 3.27 11.12
C ILE A 274 8.93 4.51 10.71
N GLN A 275 8.53 4.62 9.44
CA GLN A 275 7.73 5.75 8.95
C GLN A 275 6.39 5.86 9.69
N ARG A 276 5.68 4.73 9.90
CA ARG A 276 4.40 4.73 10.64
C ARG A 276 4.54 5.18 12.08
N TYR A 277 5.67 4.89 12.73
CA TYR A 277 5.94 5.34 14.09
C TYR A 277 6.17 6.84 14.14
N PHE A 278 7.17 7.34 13.40
CA PHE A 278 7.48 8.78 13.39
C PHE A 278 6.31 9.61 12.84
N GLY A 279 5.54 9.08 11.90
CA GLY A 279 4.34 9.74 11.38
C GLY A 279 3.16 9.80 12.37
N LYS A 280 3.14 8.98 13.45
CA LYS A 280 2.14 9.05 14.53
C LYS A 280 2.53 10.06 15.63
N LEU A 281 3.79 10.48 15.71
CA LEU A 281 4.29 11.37 16.75
C LEU A 281 3.97 12.83 16.40
N GLU A 282 2.74 13.27 16.66
CA GLU A 282 2.34 14.68 16.44
C GLU A 282 3.06 15.68 17.37
N LYS A 283 3.67 15.20 18.47
CA LYS A 283 4.20 16.04 19.56
C LYS A 283 5.65 15.76 19.96
N GLU A 284 6.23 14.64 19.55
CA GLU A 284 7.62 14.32 19.87
C GLU A 284 8.52 14.76 18.70
N LYS A 285 9.29 15.81 19.00
CA LYS A 285 10.17 16.53 18.07
C LYS A 285 11.41 15.70 17.84
N HIS A 286 11.53 15.02 16.71
CA HIS A 286 12.82 14.78 16.04
C HIS A 286 12.69 14.49 14.51
N PRO A 287 11.73 15.06 13.73
CA PRO A 287 11.74 14.83 12.27
C PRO A 287 12.99 15.42 11.59
N GLU A 288 13.69 16.37 12.23
CA GLU A 288 14.95 16.94 11.77
C GLU A 288 16.11 15.94 11.64
N ILE A 289 16.04 14.77 12.29
CA ILE A 289 17.10 13.76 12.18
C ILE A 289 17.22 13.19 10.75
N PHE A 290 16.13 13.27 9.98
CA PHE A 290 16.12 12.81 8.59
C PHE A 290 16.42 13.94 7.60
N GLU A 291 16.54 15.18 8.07
CA GLU A 291 17.00 16.31 7.29
C GLU A 291 18.51 16.19 6.99
N PRO A 292 19.00 16.78 5.88
CA PRO A 292 18.26 17.57 4.89
C PRO A 292 17.53 16.74 3.83
N HIS A 293 17.68 15.40 3.86
CA HIS A 293 17.32 14.55 2.73
C HIS A 293 15.85 14.14 2.69
N VAL A 294 15.23 13.93 3.85
CA VAL A 294 13.81 13.65 4.02
C VAL A 294 13.21 14.80 4.80
N GLN A 295 12.13 15.36 4.30
CA GLN A 295 11.44 16.47 4.95
C GLN A 295 10.37 15.93 5.92
N PRO A 296 9.97 16.68 6.95
CA PRO A 296 8.89 16.27 7.86
C PRO A 296 7.61 15.84 7.12
N GLU A 297 7.28 16.50 6.01
CA GLU A 297 6.12 16.18 5.17
C GLU A 297 6.23 14.80 4.51
N ASP A 298 7.44 14.31 4.22
CA ASP A 298 7.68 12.96 3.67
C ASP A 298 7.39 11.86 4.71
N LEU A 299 7.49 12.20 6.00
CA LEU A 299 7.16 11.33 7.13
C LEU A 299 5.72 11.49 7.58
N HIS A 300 5.04 12.55 7.15
CA HIS A 300 3.64 12.78 7.46
C HIS A 300 2.79 11.63 6.90
N TRP A 301 2.44 10.73 7.81
CA TRP A 301 1.62 9.58 7.55
C TRP A 301 0.19 9.89 8.00
N ARG A 302 -0.68 10.19 7.05
CA ARG A 302 -2.12 10.11 7.28
C ARG A 302 -2.56 8.69 6.97
N ARG A 303 -3.38 8.06 7.81
CA ARG A 303 -3.92 6.75 7.45
C ARG A 303 -4.80 6.94 6.20
N ALA A 304 -4.68 6.03 5.24
CA ALA A 304 -5.54 6.04 4.04
C ALA A 304 -7.03 6.04 4.43
N GLU A 305 -7.30 5.42 5.57
CA GLU A 305 -8.54 5.36 6.32
C GLU A 305 -9.06 6.74 6.75
N ASP A 306 -8.20 7.64 7.23
CA ASP A 306 -8.62 8.98 7.68
C ASP A 306 -9.14 9.82 6.52
N MET A 307 -8.49 9.68 5.36
CA MET A 307 -8.90 10.34 4.12
C MET A 307 -10.25 9.83 3.62
N LEU A 308 -10.56 8.55 3.86
CA LEU A 308 -11.86 7.97 3.56
C LEU A 308 -12.94 8.47 4.52
N TYR A 309 -12.59 8.72 5.79
CA TYR A 309 -13.53 9.27 6.78
C TYR A 309 -13.92 10.71 6.48
N ASP A 310 -13.00 11.50 5.92
CA ASP A 310 -13.31 12.84 5.42
C ASP A 310 -14.36 12.80 4.29
N LEU A 311 -14.31 11.76 3.45
CA LEU A 311 -15.27 11.56 2.38
C LEU A 311 -16.62 11.04 2.90
N ASP A 312 -16.58 10.05 3.79
CA ASP A 312 -17.76 9.41 4.37
C ASP A 312 -17.57 9.11 5.87
N PRO A 313 -18.06 9.97 6.77
CA PRO A 313 -17.84 9.84 8.22
C PRO A 313 -18.30 8.52 8.83
N ASP A 314 -19.35 7.91 8.29
CA ASP A 314 -19.87 6.62 8.75
C ASP A 314 -18.87 5.47 8.51
N LEU A 315 -17.91 5.63 7.59
CA LEU A 315 -16.79 4.69 7.46
C LEU A 315 -15.95 4.65 8.75
N GLY A 316 -16.08 5.63 9.64
CA GLY A 316 -15.45 5.66 10.97
C GLY A 316 -15.72 4.43 11.84
N PHE A 317 -16.72 3.61 11.52
CA PHE A 317 -16.87 2.27 12.09
C PHE A 317 -15.58 1.43 12.00
N TRP A 318 -14.83 1.57 10.90
CA TRP A 318 -13.61 0.81 10.61
C TRP A 318 -12.34 1.45 11.20
N ARG A 319 -12.46 2.59 11.89
CA ARG A 319 -11.33 3.34 12.44
C ARG A 319 -10.58 2.52 13.48
N ASP A 320 -9.26 2.47 13.31
CA ASP A 320 -8.33 1.72 14.18
C ASP A 320 -8.59 0.21 14.27
N MET A 321 -9.38 -0.36 13.36
CA MET A 321 -9.73 -1.79 13.38
C MET A 321 -8.87 -2.66 12.43
N ASP A 322 -7.87 -2.07 11.77
CA ASP A 322 -7.07 -2.73 10.73
C ASP A 322 -6.23 -3.91 11.24
N TYR A 323 -5.89 -3.91 12.53
CA TYR A 323 -5.18 -4.99 13.23
C TYR A 323 -6.08 -5.83 14.15
N VAL A 324 -7.40 -5.60 14.15
CA VAL A 324 -8.35 -6.27 15.04
C VAL A 324 -8.94 -7.51 14.37
N GLY A 325 -8.98 -8.62 15.10
CA GLY A 325 -9.56 -9.86 14.60
C GLY A 325 -9.63 -10.96 15.67
N ILE A 326 -10.57 -11.88 15.48
CA ILE A 326 -10.80 -13.03 16.36
C ILE A 326 -10.46 -14.32 15.62
N LEU A 327 -9.81 -15.27 16.31
CA LEU A 327 -9.56 -16.60 15.74
C LEU A 327 -10.84 -17.44 15.74
N ASP A 328 -11.12 -18.09 14.62
CA ASP A 328 -12.14 -19.13 14.55
C ASP A 328 -11.52 -20.52 14.81
N THR A 329 -12.38 -21.52 14.97
CA THR A 329 -12.07 -22.94 15.19
C THR A 329 -11.15 -23.54 14.12
N ASP A 330 -11.20 -23.01 12.89
CA ASP A 330 -10.30 -23.35 11.78
C ASP A 330 -8.89 -22.72 11.89
N LYS A 331 -8.59 -22.01 13.00
CA LYS A 331 -7.36 -21.24 13.25
C LYS A 331 -7.10 -20.12 12.25
N ARG A 332 -8.12 -19.73 11.48
CA ARG A 332 -8.06 -18.58 10.59
C ARG A 332 -8.84 -17.42 11.22
N PRO A 333 -8.33 -16.18 11.19
CA PRO A 333 -9.01 -15.08 11.85
C PRO A 333 -10.21 -14.59 11.04
N VAL A 334 -11.23 -14.11 11.73
CA VAL A 334 -12.22 -13.16 11.22
C VAL A 334 -11.72 -11.77 11.60
N THR A 335 -11.39 -10.98 10.59
CA THR A 335 -10.78 -9.66 10.75
C THR A 335 -11.79 -8.55 10.59
N LEU A 336 -11.57 -7.44 11.31
CA LEU A 336 -12.28 -6.18 11.15
C LEU A 336 -11.49 -5.20 10.25
N ASN A 337 -10.48 -5.69 9.52
CA ASN A 337 -9.78 -4.90 8.51
C ASN A 337 -10.69 -4.64 7.30
N MET A 338 -11.05 -3.38 7.08
CA MET A 338 -11.99 -2.97 6.02
C MET A 338 -11.57 -3.46 4.63
N LEU A 339 -10.28 -3.39 4.28
CA LEU A 339 -9.80 -3.82 2.96
C LEU A 339 -9.96 -5.33 2.76
N ASP A 340 -9.67 -6.13 3.78
CA ASP A 340 -9.85 -7.58 3.71
C ASP A 340 -11.34 -7.98 3.63
N VAL A 341 -12.22 -7.31 4.40
CA VAL A 341 -13.66 -7.57 4.34
C VAL A 341 -14.22 -7.12 2.98
N ALA A 342 -13.82 -5.94 2.47
CA ALA A 342 -14.21 -5.44 1.15
C ALA A 342 -13.70 -6.36 0.02
N ALA A 343 -12.45 -6.84 0.11
CA ALA A 343 -11.88 -7.80 -0.83
C ALA A 343 -12.67 -9.11 -0.86
N SER A 344 -13.08 -9.60 0.31
CA SER A 344 -13.91 -10.81 0.43
C SER A 344 -15.29 -10.59 -0.20
N TYR A 345 -15.89 -9.42 0.04
CA TYR A 345 -17.20 -9.04 -0.49
C TYR A 345 -17.22 -8.91 -2.01
N VAL A 346 -16.30 -8.13 -2.60
CA VAL A 346 -16.23 -7.87 -4.05
C VAL A 346 -15.91 -9.13 -4.86
N ASN A 347 -15.13 -10.05 -4.28
CA ASN A 347 -14.77 -11.31 -4.93
C ASN A 347 -15.76 -12.46 -4.65
N ASP A 348 -16.85 -12.20 -3.92
CA ASP A 348 -17.81 -13.22 -3.47
C ASP A 348 -17.12 -14.43 -2.83
N SER A 349 -16.16 -14.15 -1.95
CA SER A 349 -15.33 -15.19 -1.35
C SER A 349 -16.14 -15.99 -0.33
N PRO A 350 -16.10 -17.34 -0.38
CA PRO A 350 -16.71 -18.13 0.68
C PRO A 350 -15.99 -17.89 2.01
N TYR A 351 -16.67 -18.10 3.13
CA TYR A 351 -16.14 -17.87 4.49
C TYR A 351 -14.78 -18.54 4.75
N SER A 352 -14.57 -19.76 4.24
CA SER A 352 -13.29 -20.50 4.36
C SER A 352 -12.13 -19.86 3.61
N LYS A 353 -12.42 -18.97 2.65
CA LYS A 353 -11.44 -18.22 1.85
C LYS A 353 -11.46 -16.72 2.14
N ARG A 354 -12.04 -16.29 3.26
CA ARG A 354 -12.00 -14.89 3.73
C ARG A 354 -10.58 -14.33 3.67
N ALA A 355 -10.45 -13.10 3.18
CA ALA A 355 -9.17 -12.40 3.08
C ALA A 355 -8.68 -12.00 4.48
N ILE A 356 -7.37 -12.04 4.67
CA ILE A 356 -6.67 -11.74 5.94
C ILE A 356 -5.30 -11.10 5.68
N TYR A 357 -5.07 -10.61 4.46
CA TYR A 357 -3.73 -10.21 4.03
C TYR A 357 -3.34 -8.89 4.71
N HIS A 358 -4.20 -7.89 4.61
CA HIS A 358 -3.95 -6.57 5.19
C HIS A 358 -3.97 -6.62 6.72
N PHE A 359 -4.84 -7.43 7.32
CA PHE A 359 -4.88 -7.70 8.75
C PHE A 359 -3.55 -8.22 9.29
N ARG A 360 -2.96 -9.20 8.63
CA ARG A 360 -1.70 -9.80 9.10
C ARG A 360 -0.55 -8.79 9.09
N GLU A 361 -0.48 -7.96 8.05
CA GLU A 361 0.50 -6.88 8.00
C GLU A 361 0.24 -5.83 9.09
N SER A 362 -1.01 -5.39 9.26
CA SER A 362 -1.37 -4.39 10.26
C SER A 362 -1.13 -4.88 11.69
N LEU A 363 -1.50 -6.12 12.03
CA LEU A 363 -1.23 -6.72 13.33
C LEU A 363 0.27 -6.80 13.62
N TRP A 364 1.07 -7.21 12.63
CA TRP A 364 2.52 -7.24 12.78
C TRP A 364 3.11 -5.85 13.04
N ASN A 365 2.64 -4.86 12.28
CA ASN A 365 3.09 -3.47 12.44
C ASN A 365 2.68 -2.90 13.80
N GLU A 366 1.47 -3.19 14.28
CA GLU A 366 0.99 -2.70 15.57
C GLU A 366 1.78 -3.31 16.74
N ILE A 367 2.03 -4.62 16.72
CA ILE A 367 2.93 -5.27 17.69
C ILE A 367 4.27 -4.55 17.72
N PHE A 368 4.87 -4.31 16.56
CA PHE A 368 6.18 -3.70 16.48
C PHE A 368 6.21 -2.25 16.99
N ILE A 369 5.21 -1.43 16.62
CA ILE A 369 5.08 -0.05 17.10
C ILE A 369 4.97 0.01 18.62
N ARG A 370 4.21 -0.91 19.25
CA ARG A 370 4.07 -0.99 20.71
C ARG A 370 5.38 -1.27 21.42
N TYR A 371 6.25 -2.06 20.79
CA TYR A 371 7.60 -2.29 21.30
C TYR A 371 8.54 -1.12 21.00
N MET A 372 8.41 -0.45 19.84
CA MET A 372 9.25 0.72 19.47
C MET A 372 9.00 1.96 20.32
N GLY A 373 7.77 2.22 20.74
CA GLY A 373 7.43 3.35 21.63
C GLY A 373 8.02 3.26 23.03
N GLN A 374 9.08 2.47 23.22
CA GLN A 374 9.86 2.37 24.43
C GLN A 374 11.23 2.99 24.17
N LYS A 375 11.65 3.87 25.07
CA LYS A 375 12.86 4.69 24.97
C LYS A 375 14.10 3.93 24.48
N ASN A 376 14.37 2.73 25.01
CA ASN A 376 15.55 1.95 24.64
C ASN A 376 15.49 1.40 23.20
N LEU A 377 14.29 1.05 22.74
CA LEU A 377 14.10 0.53 21.38
C LEU A 377 14.18 1.66 20.36
N GLU A 378 13.62 2.81 20.72
CA GLU A 378 13.70 4.04 19.95
C GLU A 378 15.15 4.50 19.77
N GLU A 379 15.93 4.62 20.85
CA GLU A 379 17.34 5.05 20.80
C GLU A 379 18.20 4.14 19.90
N GLN A 380 17.96 2.82 19.91
CA GLN A 380 18.69 1.88 19.05
C GLN A 380 18.34 2.04 17.56
N VAL A 381 17.05 2.26 17.26
CA VAL A 381 16.58 2.48 15.89
C VAL A 381 17.11 3.81 15.37
N LEU A 382 17.06 4.86 16.18
CA LEU A 382 17.58 6.19 15.88
C LEU A 382 19.08 6.15 15.61
N ALA A 383 19.87 5.56 16.51
CA ALA A 383 21.33 5.47 16.34
C ALA A 383 21.73 4.76 15.05
N GLN A 384 20.94 3.77 14.60
CA GLN A 384 21.22 3.11 13.34
C GLN A 384 20.83 3.95 12.12
N LEU A 385 19.70 4.65 12.18
CA LEU A 385 19.28 5.56 11.13
C LEU A 385 20.27 6.73 11.01
N ASP A 386 20.77 7.26 12.12
CA ASP A 386 21.81 8.28 12.14
C ASP A 386 23.12 7.77 11.52
N ASN A 387 23.54 6.54 11.83
CA ASN A 387 24.73 5.94 11.20
C ASN A 387 24.55 5.68 9.69
N ASP A 388 23.32 5.43 9.23
CA ASP A 388 22.99 5.33 7.81
C ASP A 388 22.97 6.72 7.13
N VAL A 389 22.86 7.82 7.88
CA VAL A 389 22.76 9.21 7.40
C VAL A 389 24.09 9.98 7.55
N ILE A 390 24.91 9.67 8.56
CA ILE A 390 26.18 10.34 8.86
C ILE A 390 27.33 9.56 8.20
N LYS A 391 28.14 10.27 7.41
CA LYS A 391 29.36 9.71 6.78
C LYS A 391 30.32 9.13 7.84
N PRO A 392 31.00 8.00 7.57
CA PRO A 392 32.12 7.51 8.37
C PRO A 392 33.33 8.46 8.43
N GLU A 393 33.31 9.59 7.73
CA GLU A 393 34.42 10.54 7.64
C GLU A 393 34.49 11.53 8.82
N ALA A 394 33.67 11.34 9.86
CA ALA A 394 33.65 12.16 11.08
C ALA A 394 33.93 11.35 12.37
N LEU A 395 34.63 10.22 12.27
CA LEU A 395 35.24 9.51 13.40
C LEU A 395 36.73 9.26 13.16
#